data_AF-A0A9D9DWP9-F1
#
_entry.id   AF-A0A9D9DWP9-F1
#
_cell.length_a   1.000
_cell.length_b   1.000
_cell.length_c   1.000
_cell.angle_alpha   90.00
_cell.angle_beta   90.00
_cell.angle_gamma   90.00
#
_symmetry.space_group_name_H-M   'P 1'
#
loop_
_entity.id
_entity.type
_entity.pdbx_description
1 polymer ?
#
loop_
_entity_poly.entity_id
_entity_poly.type
_entity_poly.pdbx_seq_one_letter_code
_entity_poly.pdbx_strand_id
1 'polypeptide(L)' 'MESKYSKEEFLKSKSIGFPREVIDACLLDDKMYTKKEAFQIIEKYLKKNI' A
#
# COMPACT_ATOMS: atom_id res chain seq x y z
N MET A 1 19.04 -3.79 -0.11
CA MET A 1 18.01 -3.74 -1.18
C MET A 1 16.66 -3.84 -0.50
N GLU A 2 15.79 -2.84 -0.65
CA GLU A 2 14.39 -2.98 -0.22
C GLU A 2 13.62 -3.75 -1.30
N SER A 3 12.97 -4.84 -0.91
CA SER A 3 12.09 -5.59 -1.82
C SER A 3 10.89 -4.74 -2.19
N LYS A 4 10.56 -4.71 -3.48
CA LYS A 4 9.35 -4.08 -4.00
C LYS A 4 8.29 -5.15 -4.22
N TYR A 5 7.04 -4.79 -3.95
CA TYR A 5 5.89 -5.67 -4.04
C TYR A 5 4.83 -4.99 -4.91
N SER A 6 4.07 -5.78 -5.66
CA SER A 6 2.90 -5.29 -6.38
C SER A 6 1.73 -5.07 -5.42
N LYS A 7 0.71 -4.35 -5.89
CA LYS A 7 -0.55 -4.18 -5.15
C LYS A 7 -1.14 -5.53 -4.71
N GLU A 8 -1.21 -6.51 -5.61
CA GLU A 8 -1.70 -7.86 -5.26
C GLU A 8 -0.91 -8.51 -4.12
N GLU A 9 0.41 -8.36 -4.11
CA GLU A 9 1.26 -8.88 -3.04
C GLU A 9 0.96 -8.17 -1.71
N PHE A 10 0.69 -6.86 -1.72
CA PHE A 10 0.23 -6.15 -0.52
C PHE A 10 -1.18 -6.54 -0.08
N LEU A 11 -2.09 -6.84 -1.01
CA LEU A 11 -3.45 -7.29 -0.70
C LEU A 11 -3.47 -8.72 -0.12
N LYS A 12 -2.58 -9.59 -0.62
CA LYS A 12 -2.38 -10.96 -0.10
C LYS A 12 -1.61 -10.95 1.22
N SER A 13 -0.65 -10.04 1.35
CA SER A 13 0.19 -9.92 2.54
C SER A 13 -0.49 -9.06 3.59
N LYS A 14 -0.94 -9.68 4.70
CA LYS A 14 -1.38 -8.95 5.91
C LYS A 14 -0.28 -8.08 6.55
N SER A 15 0.90 -8.00 5.93
CA SER A 15 2.11 -7.36 6.48
C SER A 15 2.03 -5.84 6.65
N ILE A 16 1.12 -5.14 5.97
CA ILE A 16 1.09 -3.67 6.00
C ILE A 16 0.06 -3.09 6.97
N GLY A 17 -0.76 -3.93 7.62
CA GLY A 17 -1.66 -3.52 8.71
C GLY A 17 -2.82 -2.61 8.29
N PHE A 18 -3.05 -2.39 7.00
CA PHE A 18 -4.16 -1.58 6.49
C PHE A 18 -5.30 -2.44 5.94
N PRO A 19 -6.55 -1.91 5.94
CA PRO A 19 -7.68 -2.56 5.31
C PRO A 19 -7.44 -2.76 3.81
N ARG A 20 -7.95 -3.88 3.28
CA ARG A 20 -7.83 -4.23 1.86
C ARG A 20 -8.34 -3.11 0.94
N GLU A 21 -9.48 -2.52 1.27
CA GLU A 21 -10.10 -1.43 0.52
C GLU A 21 -9.20 -0.18 0.44
N VAL A 22 -8.49 0.13 1.53
CA VAL A 22 -7.57 1.27 1.58
C VAL A 22 -6.35 1.00 0.70
N ILE A 23 -5.80 -0.21 0.77
CA ILE A 23 -4.67 -0.62 -0.08
C ILE A 23 -5.07 -0.56 -1.56
N ASP A 24 -6.26 -1.07 -1.88
CA ASP A 24 -6.82 -1.12 -3.25
C ASP A 24 -7.06 0.28 -3.83
N ALA A 25 -7.54 1.21 -3.01
CA ALA A 25 -7.75 2.61 -3.39
C ALA A 25 -6.44 3.43 -3.51
N CYS A 26 -5.40 3.05 -2.76
CA CYS A 26 -4.15 3.82 -2.70
C CYS A 26 -3.07 3.36 -3.68
N LEU A 27 -2.97 2.06 -3.94
CA LEU A 27 -1.91 1.48 -4.77
C LEU A 27 -2.42 1.21 -6.19
N LEU A 28 -1.55 1.38 -7.18
CA LEU A 28 -1.86 1.07 -8.58
C LEU A 28 -1.35 -0.32 -8.95
N ASP A 29 -2.11 -1.05 -9.77
CA ASP A 29 -1.78 -2.41 -10.19
C ASP A 29 -0.51 -2.48 -11.07
N ASP A 30 -0.29 -1.48 -11.93
CA ASP A 30 0.92 -1.38 -12.79
C ASP A 30 2.17 -0.82 -12.09
N LYS A 31 2.15 -0.67 -10.75
CA LYS A 31 3.29 -0.17 -9.98
C LYS A 31 3.70 -1.12 -8.87
N MET A 32 5.01 -1.15 -8.63
CA MET A 32 5.59 -1.83 -7.48
C MET A 32 6.08 -0.81 -6.45
N TYR A 33 5.81 -1.10 -5.19
CA TYR A 33 6.13 -0.23 -4.07
C TYR A 33 6.96 -0.99 -3.04
N THR A 34 7.87 -0.28 -2.38
CA THR A 34 8.43 -0.78 -1.12
C THR A 34 7.37 -0.72 -0.01
N LYS A 35 7.56 -1.50 1.07
CA LYS A 35 6.67 -1.42 2.24
C LYS A 35 6.55 0.02 2.77
N LYS A 36 7.67 0.74 2.79
CA LYS A 36 7.74 2.13 3.27
C LYS A 36 7.00 3.11 2.37
N GLU A 37 7.11 2.95 1.05
CA GLU A 37 6.36 3.78 0.09
C GLU A 37 4.85 3.55 0.20
N ALA A 38 4.43 2.27 0.18
CA ALA A 38 3.03 1.92 0.31
C ALA A 38 2.43 2.47 1.62
N PHE A 39 3.16 2.35 2.74
CA PHE A 39 2.75 2.90 4.02
C PHE A 39 2.57 4.43 3.96
N GLN A 40 3.54 5.17 3.39
CA GLN A 40 3.45 6.62 3.26
C GLN A 40 2.30 7.08 2.37
N ILE A 41 2.02 6.37 1.28
CA ILE A 41 0.91 6.69 0.37
C ILE A 41 -0.42 6.51 1.12
N ILE A 42 -0.58 5.37 1.79
CA ILE A 42 -1.79 5.05 2.55
C ILE A 42 -1.97 6.03 3.72
N GLU A 43 -0.92 6.36 4.48
CA GLU A 43 -0.98 7.36 5.54
C GLU A 43 -1.41 8.74 5.02
N LYS A 44 -0.87 9.18 3.88
CA LYS A 44 -1.25 10.45 3.26
C LYS A 44 -2.70 10.45 2.81
N TYR A 45 -3.19 9.34 2.29
CA TYR A 45 -4.59 9.18 1.90
C TYR A 45 -5.53 9.25 3.10
N LEU A 46 -5.20 8.58 4.21
CA LEU A 46 -5.98 8.62 5.45
C LEU A 46 -5.97 10.00 6.09
N LYS A 47 -4.81 10.68 6.13
CA LYS A 47 -4.69 12.05 6.66
C LYS A 47 -5.44 13.10 5.85
N LYS A 48 -5.70 12.87 4.55
CA LYS A 48 -6.49 13.78 3.71
C LYS A 48 -8.00 13.54 3.82
N ASN A 49 -8.42 12.39 4.33
CA ASN A 49 -9.82 12.01 4.51
C ASN A 49 -10.31 12.15 5.97
N ILE A 50 -9.47 12.71 6.85
CA ILE A 50 -9.76 13.04 8.26
C ILE A 50 -9.90 14.55 8.40
#